data_AF-A0A9X1WMZ9-F1
#
_entry.id   AF-A0A9X1WMZ9-F1
#
_cell.length_a   1.000
_cell.length_b   1.000
_cell.length_c   1.000
_cell.angle_alpha   90.00
_cell.angle_beta   90.00
_cell.angle_gamma   90.00
#
_symmetry.space_group_name_H-M   'P 1'
#
loop_
_entity.id
_entity.type
_entity.pdbx_description
1 polymer ?
#
loop_
_entity_poly.entity_id
_entity_poly.type
_entity_poly.pdbx_seq_one_letter_code
_entity_poly.pdbx_strand_id
1 'polypeptide(L)'
;MKLSKVMMVSVMLGSICLLGIGFADQKLSAAGPLGQAEKIGNEIQIPHNDHLLLSTDKKWINQEGHQSDLIRLQWTADRAKPAIVWADENDHDKTAIISHDKANNPEQHDHKHLSFETTMSPNGQYANQLFTRLEIPYDTDVSEIRTHSSNFNVMNGILRVAGETGTNRDLQFSVAGKDNETAPRWAIRADSSKEAGSNTGADLQFVRYGDDGNPIDSAITLQRGEGNVGIGVNDPDTKLDVNGDMLRIREKHTPDSSSEPCSQGQMAWDDQYVYVCVAQNSWKRTALSTW
;
A
#
# COMPACT_ATOMS: atom_id res chain seq x y z
N MET A 1 51.94 10.74 -63.98
CA MET A 1 51.19 11.56 -64.97
C MET A 1 49.72 11.19 -64.84
N LYS A 2 48.87 12.07 -64.27
CA LYS A 2 47.90 12.94 -64.98
C LYS A 2 46.91 12.11 -65.83
N LEU A 3 45.58 12.26 -65.81
CA LEU A 3 44.65 13.34 -65.42
C LEU A 3 43.20 12.82 -65.70
N SER A 4 42.21 13.17 -64.87
CA SER A 4 40.85 13.60 -65.31
C SER A 4 40.16 14.33 -64.14
N LYS A 5 40.03 15.67 -64.18
CA LYS A 5 38.91 16.52 -64.72
C LYS A 5 37.57 16.15 -64.06
N VAL A 6 37.10 16.87 -63.03
CA VAL A 6 36.43 18.20 -63.01
C VAL A 6 35.18 18.25 -63.90
N MET A 7 34.02 18.45 -63.28
CA MET A 7 32.92 19.21 -63.89
C MET A 7 32.21 20.05 -62.82
N MET A 8 32.22 21.36 -63.06
CA MET A 8 31.55 22.42 -62.32
C MET A 8 30.45 22.94 -63.23
N VAL A 9 29.22 23.08 -62.74
CA VAL A 9 28.18 23.87 -63.41
C VAL A 9 27.57 24.80 -62.36
N SER A 10 27.64 26.08 -62.68
CA SER A 10 27.10 27.22 -61.93
C SER A 10 25.90 27.76 -62.72
N VAL A 11 24.79 28.08 -62.06
CA VAL A 11 23.83 29.07 -62.55
C VAL A 11 23.24 29.85 -61.36
N MET A 12 23.55 31.14 -61.34
CA MET A 12 22.89 32.19 -60.55
C MET A 12 21.50 32.52 -61.11
N LEU A 13 20.55 32.91 -60.25
CA LEU A 13 19.95 34.27 -60.15
C LEU A 13 18.56 34.21 -59.51
N GLY A 14 18.28 35.16 -58.60
CA GLY A 14 16.92 35.46 -58.17
C GLY A 14 16.82 36.25 -56.87
N SER A 15 17.21 37.52 -56.88
CA SER A 15 16.88 38.46 -55.81
C SER A 15 15.45 38.97 -55.99
N ILE A 16 14.58 38.78 -54.99
CA ILE A 16 13.37 39.59 -54.78
C ILE A 16 13.42 40.11 -53.34
N CYS A 17 13.18 41.41 -53.22
CA CYS A 17 13.31 42.23 -52.02
C CYS A 17 11.93 42.47 -51.38
N LEU A 18 11.93 42.68 -50.04
CA LEU A 18 10.93 43.40 -49.21
C LEU A 18 9.66 42.61 -48.82
N LEU A 19 9.13 42.56 -47.58
CA LEU A 19 9.26 43.39 -46.37
C LEU A 19 8.70 42.61 -45.14
N GLY A 20 9.41 42.68 -44.02
CA GLY A 20 8.88 42.81 -42.65
C GLY A 20 7.76 41.89 -42.15
N ILE A 21 8.16 40.81 -41.46
CA ILE A 21 7.44 40.32 -40.27
C ILE A 21 8.51 40.10 -39.20
N GLY A 22 8.36 40.75 -38.06
CA GLY A 22 9.32 40.71 -36.96
C GLY A 22 9.54 39.28 -36.48
N PHE A 23 10.68 38.70 -36.83
CA PHE A 23 11.25 37.62 -36.04
C PHE A 23 11.83 38.28 -34.79
N ALA A 24 11.14 38.09 -33.66
CA ALA A 24 11.82 38.15 -32.39
C ALA A 24 12.87 37.04 -32.43
N ASP A 25 14.13 37.41 -32.61
CA ASP A 25 15.25 36.54 -32.24
C ASP A 25 15.08 36.27 -30.74
N GLN A 26 14.40 35.16 -30.40
CA GLN A 26 14.73 34.47 -29.17
C GLN A 26 16.18 34.03 -29.34
N LYS A 27 17.11 34.86 -28.86
CA LYS A 27 18.42 34.37 -28.47
C LYS A 27 18.14 33.20 -27.54
N LEU A 28 18.29 31.98 -28.03
CA LEU A 28 18.68 30.88 -27.18
C LEU A 28 19.87 31.41 -26.39
N SER A 29 19.71 31.62 -25.09
CA SER A 29 20.87 31.79 -24.23
C SER A 29 21.73 30.55 -24.49
N ALA A 30 22.91 30.74 -25.07
CA ALA A 30 23.88 29.68 -25.14
C ALA A 30 24.01 29.12 -23.73
N ALA A 31 23.77 27.82 -23.56
CA ALA A 31 24.06 27.15 -22.31
C ALA A 31 25.51 27.51 -21.95
N GLY A 32 25.71 28.09 -20.75
CA GLY A 32 27.05 28.39 -20.26
C GLY A 32 27.90 27.12 -20.27
N PRO A 33 29.24 27.22 -20.28
CA PRO A 33 30.06 26.03 -20.16
C PRO A 33 29.65 25.29 -18.88
N LEU A 34 29.25 24.03 -19.04
CA LEU A 34 29.06 23.12 -17.90
C LEU A 34 30.36 23.13 -17.09
N GLY A 35 30.28 23.38 -15.79
CA GLY A 35 31.44 23.22 -14.93
C GLY A 35 31.96 21.78 -15.01
N GLN A 36 33.26 21.59 -14.82
CA GLN A 36 33.81 20.23 -14.73
C GLN A 36 33.48 19.62 -13.37
N ALA A 37 33.24 18.32 -13.34
CA ALA A 37 33.18 17.60 -12.07
C ALA A 37 34.54 17.73 -11.38
N GLU A 38 34.53 18.14 -10.12
CA GLU A 38 35.73 18.33 -9.32
C GLU A 38 35.79 17.28 -8.22
N LYS A 39 36.98 16.72 -8.02
CA LYS A 39 37.22 15.86 -6.87
C LYS A 39 37.63 16.75 -5.69
N ILE A 40 36.81 16.78 -4.64
CA ILE A 40 37.10 17.50 -3.41
C ILE A 40 37.26 16.45 -2.30
N GLY A 41 38.49 16.24 -1.85
CA GLY A 41 38.80 15.17 -0.91
C GLY A 41 38.42 13.79 -1.48
N ASN A 42 37.45 13.13 -0.84
CA ASN A 42 36.92 11.83 -1.26
C ASN A 42 35.60 11.92 -2.05
N GLU A 43 35.13 13.13 -2.31
CA GLU A 43 33.87 13.38 -3.01
C GLU A 43 34.12 13.78 -4.45
N ILE A 44 33.15 13.47 -5.31
CA ILE A 44 33.06 14.03 -6.66
C ILE A 44 31.90 15.01 -6.63
N GLN A 45 32.22 16.29 -6.72
CA GLN A 45 31.22 17.33 -6.85
C GLN A 45 30.95 17.56 -8.33
N ILE A 46 29.71 17.32 -8.75
CA ILE A 46 29.26 17.71 -10.08
C ILE A 46 28.66 19.11 -9.94
N PRO A 47 29.18 20.12 -10.65
CA PRO A 47 28.67 21.49 -10.55
C PRO A 47 27.23 21.56 -11.06
N HIS A 48 26.59 22.70 -10.80
CA HIS A 48 25.25 22.96 -11.31
C HIS A 48 25.21 22.69 -12.81
N ASN A 49 24.35 21.77 -13.20
CA ASN A 49 24.13 21.35 -14.56
C ASN A 49 22.63 21.24 -14.77
N ASP A 50 22.19 21.52 -15.99
CA ASP A 50 20.76 21.53 -16.28
C ASP A 50 20.16 20.12 -16.27
N HIS A 51 20.96 19.10 -16.61
CA HIS A 51 20.51 17.72 -16.81
C HIS A 51 21.66 16.72 -16.62
N LEU A 52 21.75 16.06 -15.46
CA LEU A 52 22.69 14.97 -15.22
C LEU A 52 22.34 13.78 -16.14
N LEU A 53 23.23 13.44 -17.06
CA LEU A 53 23.04 12.29 -17.98
C LEU A 53 23.98 11.15 -17.61
N LEU A 54 23.41 10.04 -17.12
CA LEU A 54 24.10 8.77 -16.89
C LEU A 54 23.67 7.78 -17.98
N SER A 55 24.62 7.15 -18.69
CA SER A 55 24.33 6.16 -19.74
C SER A 55 25.30 4.99 -19.73
N THR A 56 24.80 3.79 -20.03
CA THR A 56 25.60 2.55 -20.15
C THR A 56 25.17 1.76 -21.38
N ASP A 57 26.13 1.14 -22.07
CA ASP A 57 25.92 0.17 -23.17
C ASP A 57 26.15 -1.28 -22.71
N LYS A 58 26.38 -1.47 -21.40
CA LYS A 58 26.64 -2.77 -20.79
C LYS A 58 25.37 -3.61 -20.73
N LYS A 59 25.47 -4.86 -21.17
CA LYS A 59 24.40 -5.86 -21.01
C LYS A 59 24.50 -6.51 -19.64
N TRP A 60 23.36 -6.91 -19.09
CA TRP A 60 23.37 -7.78 -17.92
C TRP A 60 23.93 -9.15 -18.30
N ILE A 61 24.95 -9.59 -17.57
CA ILE A 61 25.62 -10.89 -17.73
C ILE A 61 25.69 -11.52 -16.36
N ASN A 62 25.00 -12.65 -16.16
CA ASN A 62 24.85 -13.30 -14.84
C ASN A 62 26.20 -13.53 -14.13
N GLN A 63 27.24 -13.95 -14.85
CA GLN A 63 28.57 -14.21 -14.28
C GLN A 63 29.31 -12.94 -13.83
N GLU A 64 28.95 -11.79 -14.40
CA GLU A 64 29.52 -10.49 -14.04
C GLU A 64 28.72 -9.82 -12.91
N GLY A 65 27.51 -10.31 -12.62
CA GLY A 65 26.61 -9.74 -11.63
C GLY A 65 26.09 -8.36 -12.08
N HIS A 66 25.97 -7.45 -11.13
CA HIS A 66 25.36 -6.12 -11.29
C HIS A 66 26.24 -5.11 -12.06
N GLN A 67 27.20 -5.55 -12.88
CA GLN A 67 28.15 -4.68 -13.61
C GLN A 67 27.52 -3.89 -14.76
N SER A 68 26.29 -4.22 -15.12
CA SER A 68 25.45 -3.40 -15.99
C SER A 68 24.76 -2.23 -15.29
N ASP A 69 24.76 -2.19 -13.95
CA ASP A 69 23.96 -1.23 -13.21
C ASP A 69 24.55 0.18 -13.30
N LEU A 70 23.67 1.15 -13.56
CA LEU A 70 24.07 2.54 -13.81
C LEU A 70 24.54 3.25 -12.54
N ILE A 71 23.88 2.98 -11.42
CA ILE A 71 24.23 3.48 -10.09
C ILE A 71 24.34 2.25 -9.20
N ARG A 72 25.52 2.06 -8.60
CA ARG A 72 25.74 1.04 -7.58
C ARG A 72 26.10 1.72 -6.27
N LEU A 73 25.26 1.52 -5.26
CA LEU A 73 25.57 1.89 -3.90
C LEU A 73 26.06 0.62 -3.19
N GLN A 74 27.31 0.62 -2.75
CA GLN A 74 27.98 -0.55 -2.21
C GLN A 74 28.46 -0.28 -0.79
N TRP A 75 28.22 -1.22 0.12
CA TRP A 75 28.90 -1.26 1.40
C TRP A 75 30.39 -1.50 1.19
N THR A 76 31.22 -0.54 1.59
CA THR A 76 32.68 -0.60 1.45
C THR A 76 33.40 -0.91 2.76
N ALA A 77 32.68 -0.94 3.88
CA ALA A 77 33.19 -1.24 5.20
C ALA A 77 32.08 -1.77 6.11
N ASP A 78 32.46 -2.38 7.24
CA ASP A 78 31.52 -2.76 8.29
C ASP A 78 30.73 -1.54 8.78
N ARG A 79 29.41 -1.69 8.96
CA ARG A 79 28.47 -0.61 9.34
C ARG A 79 28.39 0.60 8.39
N ALA A 80 28.98 0.52 7.19
CA ALA A 80 28.73 1.52 6.15
C ALA A 80 27.24 1.57 5.80
N LYS A 81 26.76 2.71 5.30
CA LYS A 81 25.35 2.91 4.92
C LYS A 81 25.28 3.54 3.54
N PRO A 82 25.22 2.74 2.46
CA PRO A 82 24.93 3.28 1.15
C PRO A 82 23.59 4.00 1.18
N ALA A 83 23.58 5.26 0.73
CA ALA A 83 22.42 6.13 0.84
C ALA A 83 22.33 7.12 -0.33
N ILE A 84 21.10 7.56 -0.61
CA ILE A 84 20.81 8.79 -1.36
C ILE A 84 20.18 9.75 -0.35
N VAL A 85 20.77 10.94 -0.20
CA VAL A 85 20.40 11.89 0.87
C VAL A 85 20.12 13.26 0.24
N TRP A 86 19.06 13.91 0.72
CA TRP A 86 18.74 15.30 0.40
C TRP A 86 18.94 16.13 1.67
N ALA A 87 19.74 17.19 1.55
CA ALA A 87 20.01 18.16 2.62
C ALA A 87 19.38 19.52 2.31
N ASP A 88 19.21 20.35 3.35
CA ASP A 88 18.85 21.77 3.20
C ASP A 88 20.06 22.63 2.81
N GLU A 89 19.85 23.94 2.67
CA GLU A 89 20.87 24.92 2.28
C GLU A 89 22.02 25.08 3.28
N ASN A 90 21.92 24.45 4.45
CA ASN A 90 22.93 24.45 5.51
C ASN A 90 23.56 23.06 5.69
N ASP A 91 23.44 22.19 4.68
CA ASP A 91 23.95 20.81 4.68
C ASP A 91 23.33 19.91 5.77
N HIS A 92 22.12 20.22 6.26
CA HIS A 92 21.41 19.30 7.16
C HIS A 92 20.49 18.36 6.38
N ASP A 93 20.66 17.06 6.58
CA ASP A 93 19.80 16.02 6.01
C ASP A 93 18.31 16.23 6.32
N LYS A 94 17.45 16.04 5.31
CA LYS A 94 15.98 16.16 5.41
C LYS A 94 15.25 14.88 5.06
N THR A 95 15.70 14.19 4.02
CA THR A 95 15.13 12.92 3.57
C THR A 95 16.23 12.02 3.06
N ALA A 96 16.05 10.71 3.18
CA ALA A 96 17.03 9.75 2.70
C ALA A 96 16.38 8.44 2.23
N ILE A 97 17.07 7.77 1.31
CA ILE A 97 16.86 6.36 0.98
C ILE A 97 18.13 5.64 1.39
N ILE A 98 18.04 4.76 2.38
CA ILE A 98 19.21 4.18 3.04
C ILE A 98 19.06 2.67 3.12
N SER A 99 20.14 1.95 2.86
CA SER A 99 20.20 0.54 3.22
C SER A 99 21.05 0.34 4.48
N HIS A 100 20.42 -0.21 5.52
CA HIS A 100 21.03 -0.52 6.81
C HIS A 100 21.27 -2.03 6.88
N ASP A 101 22.48 -2.42 7.24
CA ASP A 101 22.80 -3.81 7.62
C ASP A 101 22.95 -3.93 9.14
N LYS A 102 23.56 -2.91 9.75
CA LYS A 102 23.84 -2.85 11.19
C LYS A 102 23.34 -1.53 11.79
N ALA A 103 22.94 -1.60 13.05
CA ALA A 103 22.56 -0.44 13.83
C ALA A 103 23.68 0.61 13.91
N ASN A 104 23.33 1.87 14.16
CA ASN A 104 24.34 2.87 14.49
C ASN A 104 24.99 2.57 15.85
N ASN A 105 24.19 2.08 16.81
CA ASN A 105 24.70 1.61 18.09
C ASN A 105 25.21 0.17 17.96
N PRO A 106 26.48 -0.13 18.28
CA PRO A 106 27.01 -1.48 18.23
C PRO A 106 26.37 -2.48 19.20
N GLU A 107 25.73 -2.00 20.26
CA GLU A 107 25.05 -2.82 21.26
C GLU A 107 23.62 -3.21 20.82
N GLN A 108 23.09 -2.57 19.78
CA GLN A 108 21.82 -2.94 19.19
C GLN A 108 22.01 -4.10 18.21
N HIS A 109 20.98 -4.94 18.10
CA HIS A 109 20.94 -6.01 17.12
C HIS A 109 20.99 -5.44 15.70
N ASP A 110 21.51 -6.25 14.76
CA ASP A 110 21.55 -5.90 13.35
C ASP A 110 20.12 -5.74 12.81
N HIS A 111 19.89 -4.71 12.01
CA HIS A 111 18.57 -4.34 11.50
C HIS A 111 18.62 -4.16 9.98
N LYS A 112 18.53 -5.28 9.28
CA LYS A 112 18.70 -5.37 7.84
C LYS A 112 17.48 -4.87 7.09
N HIS A 113 17.53 -3.68 6.53
CA HIS A 113 16.44 -3.15 5.71
C HIS A 113 16.88 -2.08 4.70
N LEU A 114 16.09 -1.89 3.65
CA LEU A 114 16.01 -0.65 2.90
C LEU A 114 14.95 0.26 3.55
N SER A 115 15.28 1.51 3.84
CA SER A 115 14.36 2.48 4.44
C SER A 115 14.20 3.73 3.58
N PHE A 116 13.00 4.30 3.66
CA PHE A 116 12.74 5.70 3.34
C PHE A 116 12.63 6.47 4.65
N GLU A 117 13.46 7.49 4.80
CA GLU A 117 13.60 8.25 6.02
C GLU A 117 13.27 9.71 5.79
N THR A 118 12.59 10.32 6.75
CA THR A 118 12.32 11.75 6.76
C THR A 118 12.59 12.32 8.14
N THR A 119 12.98 13.58 8.17
CA THR A 119 13.23 14.27 9.43
C THR A 119 11.99 14.33 10.32
N MET A 120 12.22 14.21 11.62
CA MET A 120 11.21 14.50 12.63
C MET A 120 10.96 16.00 12.72
N SER A 121 9.74 16.36 13.14
CA SER A 121 9.30 17.75 13.29
C SER A 121 10.34 18.57 14.08
N PRO A 122 10.67 19.80 13.64
CA PRO A 122 11.59 20.69 14.35
C PRO A 122 11.18 21.02 15.78
N ASN A 123 9.89 20.86 16.09
CA ASN A 123 9.32 21.13 17.42
C ASN A 123 9.09 19.84 18.24
N GLY A 124 9.53 18.69 17.73
CA GLY A 124 9.37 17.39 18.37
C GLY A 124 10.53 17.02 19.29
N GLN A 125 10.35 15.95 20.07
CA GLN A 125 11.38 15.41 20.97
C GLN A 125 12.70 15.06 20.25
N TYR A 126 12.63 14.56 19.02
CA TYR A 126 13.77 14.18 18.20
C TYR A 126 13.99 15.14 17.04
N ALA A 127 13.87 16.44 17.29
CA ALA A 127 13.87 17.48 16.27
C ALA A 127 14.97 17.32 15.22
N ASN A 128 14.57 17.37 13.94
CA ASN A 128 15.43 17.31 12.77
C ASN A 128 16.25 16.03 12.58
N GLN A 129 16.05 14.98 13.38
CA GLN A 129 16.70 13.69 13.16
C GLN A 129 15.98 12.91 12.05
N LEU A 130 16.73 12.22 11.19
CA LEU A 130 16.17 11.25 10.24
C LEU A 130 15.58 10.06 10.99
N PHE A 131 14.36 9.71 10.62
CA PHE A 131 13.65 8.53 11.13
C PHE A 131 13.11 7.73 9.95
N THR A 132 13.25 6.41 10.03
CA THR A 132 12.53 5.46 9.16
C THR A 132 11.04 5.75 9.19
N ARG A 133 10.44 5.88 8.00
CA ARG A 133 8.98 6.02 7.81
C ARG A 133 8.39 4.77 7.17
N LEU A 134 9.14 4.18 6.26
CA LEU A 134 8.85 2.94 5.57
C LEU A 134 10.13 2.11 5.55
N GLU A 135 10.03 0.83 5.89
CA GLU A 135 11.13 -0.14 5.78
C GLU A 135 10.69 -1.38 5.03
N ILE A 136 11.64 -1.93 4.29
CA ILE A 136 11.53 -3.18 3.57
C ILE A 136 12.74 -4.04 3.98
N PRO A 137 12.55 -5.03 4.87
CA PRO A 137 13.59 -5.98 5.22
C PRO A 137 14.11 -6.74 4.00
N TYR A 138 15.38 -7.17 4.06
CA TYR A 138 15.98 -8.06 3.07
C TYR A 138 16.59 -9.30 3.74
N ASP A 139 17.06 -10.26 2.94
CA ASP A 139 17.50 -11.60 3.38
C ASP A 139 16.36 -12.41 4.06
N THR A 140 15.13 -12.22 3.62
CA THR A 140 13.93 -12.91 4.13
C THR A 140 13.17 -13.59 2.99
N ASP A 141 12.61 -14.78 3.21
CA ASP A 141 11.74 -15.44 2.23
C ASP A 141 10.44 -14.65 1.97
N VAL A 142 9.90 -14.03 3.03
CA VAL A 142 8.78 -13.10 2.99
C VAL A 142 9.19 -11.81 3.71
N SER A 143 9.17 -10.70 2.98
CA SER A 143 9.50 -9.39 3.53
C SER A 143 8.26 -8.75 4.16
N GLU A 144 8.24 -8.67 5.49
CA GLU A 144 7.27 -7.89 6.25
C GLU A 144 7.57 -6.39 6.12
N ILE A 145 6.95 -5.73 5.15
CA ILE A 145 7.09 -4.28 4.93
C ILE A 145 6.42 -3.54 6.10
N ARG A 146 7.13 -2.58 6.70
CA ARG A 146 6.63 -1.87 7.89
C ARG A 146 6.65 -0.37 7.72
N THR A 147 5.73 0.29 8.40
CA THR A 147 5.74 1.73 8.58
C THR A 147 6.07 2.08 10.02
N HIS A 148 6.73 3.23 10.21
CA HIS A 148 7.14 3.71 11.52
C HIS A 148 6.68 5.16 11.69
N SER A 149 5.91 5.43 12.75
CA SER A 149 5.33 6.76 13.02
C SER A 149 4.70 7.41 11.77
N SER A 150 3.98 6.61 10.98
CA SER A 150 3.44 7.01 9.67
C SER A 150 2.05 6.41 9.45
N ASN A 151 1.15 7.20 8.88
CA ASN A 151 -0.16 6.75 8.45
C ASN A 151 -0.14 6.47 6.95
N PHE A 152 -0.79 5.39 6.51
CA PHE A 152 -0.95 5.08 5.09
C PHE A 152 -2.34 5.51 4.60
N ASN A 153 -2.38 6.38 3.61
CA ASN A 153 -3.62 6.87 3.02
C ASN A 153 -3.67 6.52 1.52
N VAL A 154 -4.77 5.95 1.06
CA VAL A 154 -5.04 5.71 -0.37
C VAL A 154 -6.05 6.76 -0.86
N MET A 155 -5.56 7.79 -1.53
CA MET A 155 -6.40 8.88 -2.04
C MET A 155 -6.82 8.59 -3.48
N ASN A 156 -8.13 8.70 -3.79
CA ASN A 156 -8.71 8.53 -5.13
C ASN A 156 -8.38 7.17 -5.81
N GLY A 157 -8.08 6.13 -5.02
CA GLY A 157 -7.70 4.79 -5.49
C GLY A 157 -8.31 3.67 -4.66
N ILE A 158 -7.83 2.44 -4.87
CA ILE A 158 -8.32 1.23 -4.19
C ILE A 158 -7.17 0.60 -3.39
N LEU A 159 -7.40 0.36 -2.09
CA LEU A 159 -6.58 -0.58 -1.32
C LEU A 159 -7.00 -2.00 -1.70
N ARG A 160 -6.07 -2.79 -2.23
CA ARG A 160 -6.35 -4.13 -2.76
C ARG A 160 -5.53 -5.18 -2.02
N VAL A 161 -6.21 -6.24 -1.58
CA VAL A 161 -5.60 -7.51 -1.18
C VAL A 161 -5.93 -8.53 -2.27
N ALA A 162 -4.91 -9.11 -2.91
CA ALA A 162 -5.06 -10.04 -4.02
C ALA A 162 -4.14 -11.25 -3.81
N GLY A 163 -4.63 -12.42 -4.21
CA GLY A 163 -3.93 -13.70 -4.17
C GLY A 163 -4.45 -14.62 -5.27
N GLU A 164 -3.78 -15.74 -5.48
CA GLU A 164 -4.18 -16.75 -6.48
C GLU A 164 -5.55 -17.37 -6.13
N THR A 165 -6.26 -17.93 -7.10
CA THR A 165 -7.52 -18.64 -6.85
C THR A 165 -7.30 -19.78 -5.86
N GLY A 166 -8.17 -19.90 -4.86
CA GLY A 166 -8.05 -20.94 -3.82
C GLY A 166 -7.12 -20.57 -2.66
N THR A 167 -6.71 -19.31 -2.56
CA THR A 167 -5.95 -18.79 -1.41
C THR A 167 -6.82 -17.89 -0.53
N ASN A 168 -6.52 -17.83 0.76
CA ASN A 168 -7.11 -16.82 1.63
C ASN A 168 -6.53 -15.45 1.28
N ARG A 169 -7.39 -14.43 1.24
CA ARG A 169 -6.97 -13.02 1.10
C ARG A 169 -7.45 -12.27 2.32
N ASP A 170 -6.51 -11.94 3.19
CA ASP A 170 -6.81 -11.40 4.51
C ASP A 170 -6.40 -9.93 4.63
N LEU A 171 -7.26 -9.13 5.25
CA LEU A 171 -6.85 -7.96 6.02
C LEU A 171 -6.80 -8.38 7.49
N GLN A 172 -5.61 -8.40 8.08
CA GLN A 172 -5.40 -8.89 9.45
C GLN A 172 -5.25 -7.76 10.47
N PHE A 173 -5.81 -7.98 11.64
CA PHE A 173 -5.60 -7.19 12.85
C PHE A 173 -4.79 -8.04 13.83
N SER A 174 -3.54 -7.65 14.05
CA SER A 174 -2.54 -8.43 14.78
C SER A 174 -2.02 -7.67 16.00
N VAL A 175 -1.52 -8.42 16.98
CA VAL A 175 -0.73 -7.87 18.09
C VAL A 175 0.73 -8.01 17.73
N ALA A 176 1.50 -6.94 17.92
CA ALA A 176 2.96 -6.97 17.78
C ALA A 176 3.60 -7.44 19.09
N GLY A 177 4.54 -8.37 18.96
CA GLY A 177 5.38 -8.89 20.03
C GLY A 177 6.80 -8.30 20.01
N LYS A 178 7.72 -9.03 20.62
CA LYS A 178 9.14 -8.69 20.58
C LYS A 178 9.68 -8.83 19.15
N ASP A 179 10.68 -8.03 18.81
CA ASP A 179 11.41 -8.12 17.53
C ASP A 179 10.48 -8.02 16.30
N ASN A 180 9.36 -7.31 16.46
CA ASN A 180 8.31 -7.10 15.46
C ASN A 180 7.61 -8.38 14.98
N GLU A 181 7.63 -9.47 15.76
CA GLU A 181 6.76 -10.62 15.52
C GLU A 181 5.29 -10.20 15.60
N THR A 182 4.43 -10.75 14.75
CA THR A 182 2.99 -10.45 14.77
C THR A 182 2.17 -11.71 14.94
N ALA A 183 1.19 -11.68 15.85
CA ALA A 183 0.20 -12.73 16.02
C ALA A 183 -1.20 -12.21 15.63
N PRO A 184 -1.90 -12.85 14.68
CA PRO A 184 -3.22 -12.41 14.25
C PRO A 184 -4.25 -12.61 15.35
N ARG A 185 -5.22 -11.69 15.44
CA ARG A 185 -6.36 -11.75 16.37
C ARG A 185 -7.68 -11.83 15.63
N TRP A 186 -7.77 -11.06 14.56
CA TRP A 186 -8.91 -11.01 13.68
C TRP A 186 -8.45 -10.90 12.24
N ALA A 187 -9.23 -11.46 11.33
CA ALA A 187 -9.10 -11.17 9.91
C ALA A 187 -10.45 -10.87 9.29
N ILE A 188 -10.46 -9.92 8.37
CA ILE A 188 -11.49 -9.85 7.33
C ILE A 188 -10.93 -10.61 6.14
N ARG A 189 -11.56 -11.73 5.80
CA ARG A 189 -11.03 -12.72 4.86
C ARG A 189 -11.97 -12.92 3.68
N ALA A 190 -11.43 -12.94 2.46
CA ALA A 190 -12.03 -13.71 1.38
C ALA A 190 -11.42 -15.13 1.41
N ASP A 191 -12.24 -16.15 1.66
CA ASP A 191 -11.77 -17.50 1.97
C ASP A 191 -11.31 -18.30 0.75
N SER A 192 -10.58 -19.39 0.97
CA SER A 192 -9.99 -20.21 -0.10
C SER A 192 -11.02 -20.98 -0.95
N SER A 193 -12.32 -20.75 -0.81
CA SER A 193 -13.34 -21.43 -1.61
C SER A 193 -13.14 -21.14 -3.10
N LYS A 194 -13.12 -22.20 -3.91
CA LYS A 194 -12.76 -22.10 -5.33
C LYS A 194 -13.81 -21.30 -6.11
N GLU A 195 -13.38 -20.26 -6.80
CA GLU A 195 -14.22 -19.47 -7.70
C GLU A 195 -14.42 -20.21 -9.03
N ALA A 196 -15.50 -21.00 -9.13
CA ALA A 196 -15.81 -21.82 -10.29
C ALA A 196 -16.62 -21.08 -11.39
N GLY A 197 -16.94 -19.80 -11.17
CA GLY A 197 -17.81 -18.99 -12.04
C GLY A 197 -19.18 -18.75 -11.41
N SER A 198 -20.05 -18.02 -12.13
CA SER A 198 -21.44 -17.73 -11.69
C SER A 198 -21.56 -17.15 -10.28
N ASN A 199 -20.60 -16.30 -9.88
CA ASN A 199 -20.49 -15.71 -8.54
C ASN A 199 -20.28 -16.70 -7.37
N THR A 200 -20.04 -17.98 -7.64
CA THR A 200 -19.65 -18.97 -6.62
C THR A 200 -18.18 -18.82 -6.21
N GLY A 201 -17.82 -19.30 -5.02
CA GLY A 201 -16.46 -19.32 -4.50
C GLY A 201 -16.27 -18.43 -3.29
N ALA A 202 -15.06 -17.89 -3.14
CA ALA A 202 -14.58 -17.16 -1.98
C ALA A 202 -15.63 -16.33 -1.23
N ASP A 203 -15.97 -16.79 -0.02
CA ASP A 203 -16.91 -16.11 0.88
C ASP A 203 -16.17 -15.09 1.74
N LEU A 204 -16.91 -14.05 2.16
CA LEU A 204 -16.37 -13.04 3.07
C LEU A 204 -16.58 -13.48 4.53
N GLN A 205 -15.51 -13.53 5.31
CA GLN A 205 -15.51 -14.04 6.68
C GLN A 205 -14.87 -13.04 7.66
N PHE A 206 -15.43 -13.02 8.87
CA PHE A 206 -14.81 -12.39 10.04
C PHE A 206 -14.21 -13.50 10.92
N VAL A 207 -12.93 -13.74 10.74
CA VAL A 207 -12.22 -14.88 11.36
C VAL A 207 -11.63 -14.46 12.69
N ARG A 208 -11.82 -15.30 13.71
CA ARG A 208 -11.18 -15.17 15.03
C ARG A 208 -9.94 -16.04 15.10
N TYR A 209 -8.93 -15.56 15.81
CA TYR A 209 -7.69 -16.29 16.03
C TYR A 209 -7.41 -16.48 17.52
N GLY A 210 -6.78 -17.62 17.85
CA GLY A 210 -6.27 -17.92 19.18
C GLY A 210 -5.00 -17.15 19.51
N ASP A 211 -4.56 -17.27 20.76
CA ASP A 211 -3.26 -16.75 21.23
C ASP A 211 -2.05 -17.42 20.57
N ASP A 212 -2.25 -18.61 20.00
CA ASP A 212 -1.27 -19.37 19.24
C ASP A 212 -1.20 -18.97 17.76
N GLY A 213 -2.01 -17.99 17.32
CA GLY A 213 -2.07 -17.54 15.93
C GLY A 213 -2.83 -18.48 14.99
N ASN A 214 -3.49 -19.52 15.50
CA ASN A 214 -4.34 -20.41 14.71
C ASN A 214 -5.76 -19.87 14.61
N PRO A 215 -6.46 -20.06 13.47
CA PRO A 215 -7.86 -19.68 13.35
C PRO A 215 -8.74 -20.54 14.28
N ILE A 216 -9.66 -19.90 15.00
CA ILE A 216 -10.65 -20.57 15.85
C ILE A 216 -11.86 -20.94 14.99
N ASP A 217 -12.52 -19.93 14.41
CA ASP A 217 -13.69 -20.04 13.54
C ASP A 217 -13.92 -18.73 12.77
N SER A 218 -14.93 -18.74 11.90
CA SER A 218 -15.53 -17.54 11.34
C SER A 218 -16.75 -17.18 12.19
N ALA A 219 -16.67 -16.07 12.92
CA ALA A 219 -17.78 -15.60 13.74
C ALA A 219 -18.97 -15.16 12.88
N ILE A 220 -18.68 -14.57 11.72
CA ILE A 220 -19.65 -14.16 10.71
C ILE A 220 -19.14 -14.59 9.33
N THR A 221 -20.04 -15.15 8.52
CA THR A 221 -19.78 -15.51 7.12
C THR A 221 -20.84 -14.87 6.22
N LEU A 222 -20.40 -14.28 5.11
CA LEU A 222 -21.25 -13.74 4.05
C LEU A 222 -20.97 -14.52 2.77
N GLN A 223 -21.96 -15.31 2.34
CA GLN A 223 -21.82 -16.10 1.13
C GLN A 223 -21.80 -15.22 -0.11
N ARG A 224 -20.79 -15.37 -0.96
CA ARG A 224 -20.65 -14.59 -2.19
C ARG A 224 -21.75 -14.91 -3.20
N GLY A 225 -22.13 -16.18 -3.31
CA GLY A 225 -23.12 -16.63 -4.30
C GLY A 225 -24.54 -16.18 -3.99
N GLU A 226 -24.96 -16.28 -2.73
CA GLU A 226 -26.36 -16.07 -2.33
C GLU A 226 -26.59 -14.83 -1.46
N GLY A 227 -25.53 -14.25 -0.88
CA GLY A 227 -25.63 -13.15 0.07
C GLY A 227 -26.22 -13.55 1.42
N ASN A 228 -26.22 -14.85 1.76
CA ASN A 228 -26.67 -15.34 3.07
C ASN A 228 -25.64 -14.98 4.14
N VAL A 229 -26.13 -14.64 5.34
CA VAL A 229 -25.31 -14.31 6.51
C VAL A 229 -25.39 -15.45 7.51
N GLY A 230 -24.26 -16.08 7.79
CA GLY A 230 -24.10 -17.04 8.87
C GLY A 230 -23.49 -16.38 10.11
N ILE A 231 -24.04 -16.65 11.29
CA ILE A 231 -23.43 -16.32 12.59
C ILE A 231 -23.05 -17.63 13.28
N GLY A 232 -21.74 -17.88 13.41
CA GLY A 232 -21.21 -19.16 13.91
C GLY A 232 -21.44 -20.36 12.96
N VAL A 233 -21.77 -20.09 11.68
CA VAL A 233 -21.98 -21.08 10.62
C VAL A 233 -21.36 -20.58 9.32
N ASN A 234 -20.69 -21.48 8.60
CA ASN A 234 -19.96 -21.13 7.37
C ASN A 234 -20.78 -21.37 6.09
N ASP A 235 -21.80 -22.22 6.16
CA ASP A 235 -22.69 -22.55 5.05
C ASP A 235 -24.14 -22.28 5.45
N PRO A 236 -24.56 -21.01 5.56
CA PRO A 236 -25.92 -20.65 5.97
C PRO A 236 -26.98 -21.08 4.94
N ASP A 237 -27.98 -21.84 5.39
CA ASP A 237 -29.07 -22.36 4.54
C ASP A 237 -30.09 -21.29 4.11
N THR A 238 -30.12 -20.14 4.81
CA THR A 238 -31.07 -19.06 4.55
C THR A 238 -30.42 -17.69 4.78
N LYS A 239 -31.17 -16.61 4.52
CA LYS A 239 -30.65 -15.23 4.52
C LYS A 239 -29.94 -14.84 5.82
N LEU A 240 -30.46 -15.30 6.95
CA LEU A 240 -29.80 -15.21 8.26
C LEU A 240 -29.90 -16.59 8.92
N ASP A 241 -28.76 -17.21 9.15
CA ASP A 241 -28.64 -18.48 9.86
C ASP A 241 -27.74 -18.30 11.09
N VAL A 242 -28.23 -18.69 12.26
CA VAL A 242 -27.56 -18.48 13.55
C VAL A 242 -27.37 -19.83 14.22
N ASN A 243 -26.11 -20.24 14.34
CA ASN A 243 -25.74 -21.45 15.07
C ASN A 243 -25.66 -21.15 16.58
N GLY A 244 -26.82 -21.08 17.21
CA GLY A 244 -26.98 -20.85 18.64
C GLY A 244 -28.34 -21.32 19.15
N ASP A 245 -28.43 -21.63 20.44
CA ASP A 245 -29.65 -22.08 21.10
C ASP A 245 -30.53 -20.94 21.61
N MET A 246 -30.02 -19.69 21.58
CA MET A 246 -30.69 -18.51 22.08
C MET A 246 -30.48 -17.29 21.17
N LEU A 247 -31.57 -16.56 20.91
CA LEU A 247 -31.55 -15.21 20.34
C LEU A 247 -31.99 -14.20 21.39
N ARG A 248 -31.16 -13.21 21.69
CA ARG A 248 -31.48 -12.15 22.66
C ARG A 248 -31.83 -10.84 21.97
N ILE A 249 -33.07 -10.39 22.11
CA ILE A 249 -33.52 -9.03 21.82
C ILE A 249 -33.56 -8.27 23.15
N ARG A 250 -32.72 -7.25 23.32
CA ARG A 250 -32.50 -6.63 24.65
C ARG A 250 -33.66 -5.76 25.12
N GLU A 251 -34.15 -4.91 24.24
CA GLU A 251 -35.23 -3.98 24.55
C GLU A 251 -36.57 -4.66 24.33
N LYS A 252 -37.46 -4.49 25.31
CA LYS A 252 -38.85 -4.89 25.16
C LYS A 252 -39.63 -3.83 24.39
N HIS A 253 -40.65 -4.27 23.68
CA HIS A 253 -41.58 -3.39 22.98
C HIS A 253 -42.97 -4.02 23.01
N THR A 254 -43.89 -3.35 23.70
CA THR A 254 -45.32 -3.67 23.71
C THR A 254 -46.02 -2.72 22.75
N PRO A 255 -46.56 -3.20 21.63
CA PRO A 255 -47.39 -2.35 20.77
C PRO A 255 -48.60 -1.80 21.54
N ASP A 256 -48.80 -0.48 21.48
CA ASP A 256 -49.90 0.26 22.12
C ASP A 256 -51.27 -0.18 21.61
N SER A 257 -51.32 -0.67 20.37
CA SER A 257 -52.51 -1.26 19.76
C SER A 257 -52.16 -2.27 18.67
N SER A 258 -53.13 -3.09 18.26
CA SER A 258 -52.97 -3.98 17.09
C SER A 258 -52.75 -3.24 15.78
N SER A 259 -52.95 -1.92 15.76
CA SER A 259 -52.76 -1.03 14.61
C SER A 259 -51.61 -0.05 14.77
N GLU A 260 -50.76 -0.20 15.80
CA GLU A 260 -49.55 0.62 15.92
C GLU A 260 -48.70 0.49 14.64
N PRO A 261 -48.11 1.60 14.14
CA PRO A 261 -47.27 1.57 12.96
C PRO A 261 -46.19 0.48 12.99
N CYS A 262 -46.20 -0.40 12.00
CA CYS A 262 -45.23 -1.48 11.84
C CYS A 262 -45.14 -1.96 10.39
N SER A 263 -44.05 -2.62 10.06
CA SER A 263 -43.82 -3.27 8.76
C SER A 263 -43.86 -4.79 8.91
N GLN A 264 -44.37 -5.47 7.88
CA GLN A 264 -44.51 -6.92 7.88
C GLN A 264 -43.18 -7.62 8.22
N GLY A 265 -43.25 -8.62 9.11
CA GLY A 265 -42.11 -9.40 9.57
C GLY A 265 -41.40 -8.84 10.81
N GLN A 266 -41.72 -7.62 11.25
CA GLN A 266 -41.20 -7.11 12.52
C GLN A 266 -41.67 -7.99 13.68
N MET A 267 -40.75 -8.30 14.59
CA MET A 267 -41.01 -9.07 15.79
C MET A 267 -40.62 -8.25 17.02
N ALA A 268 -41.41 -8.38 18.09
CA ALA A 268 -41.15 -7.74 19.37
C ALA A 268 -41.58 -8.66 20.51
N TRP A 269 -41.22 -8.31 21.74
CA TRP A 269 -41.59 -9.07 22.94
C TRP A 269 -41.78 -8.14 24.13
N ASP A 270 -42.54 -8.61 25.11
CA ASP A 270 -42.62 -8.06 26.46
C ASP A 270 -42.74 -9.17 27.50
N ASP A 271 -43.01 -8.79 28.75
CA ASP A 271 -43.08 -9.71 29.88
C ASP A 271 -44.21 -10.77 29.74
N GLN A 272 -45.15 -10.59 28.81
CA GLN A 272 -46.35 -11.43 28.66
C GLN A 272 -46.54 -12.02 27.25
N TYR A 273 -45.97 -11.43 26.21
CA TYR A 273 -46.27 -11.80 24.82
C TYR A 273 -45.06 -11.71 23.89
N VAL A 274 -45.11 -12.50 22.82
CA VAL A 274 -44.33 -12.28 21.60
C VAL A 274 -45.27 -11.70 20.54
N TYR A 275 -44.83 -10.63 19.87
CA TYR A 275 -45.57 -9.89 18.85
C TYR A 275 -44.94 -10.09 17.47
N VAL A 276 -45.78 -10.17 16.43
CA VAL A 276 -45.36 -10.21 15.02
C VAL A 276 -46.27 -9.29 14.21
N CYS A 277 -45.67 -8.36 13.47
CA CYS A 277 -46.38 -7.54 12.50
C CYS A 277 -46.62 -8.38 11.24
N VAL A 278 -47.86 -8.76 10.97
CA VAL A 278 -48.18 -9.71 9.88
C VAL A 278 -48.52 -9.03 8.56
N ALA A 279 -48.80 -7.73 8.61
CA ALA A 279 -49.03 -6.83 7.48
C ALA A 279 -48.77 -5.39 7.95
N GLN A 280 -48.74 -4.42 7.04
CA GLN A 280 -48.55 -3.01 7.39
C GLN A 280 -49.51 -2.59 8.53
N ASN A 281 -48.94 -2.09 9.62
CA ASN A 281 -49.66 -1.62 10.82
C ASN A 281 -50.64 -2.67 11.37
N SER A 282 -50.25 -3.95 11.39
CA SER A 282 -51.09 -5.04 11.87
C SER A 282 -50.31 -6.01 12.74
N TRP A 283 -50.37 -5.79 14.05
CA TRP A 283 -49.76 -6.67 15.04
C TRP A 283 -50.65 -7.85 15.41
N LYS A 284 -50.05 -9.04 15.49
CA LYS A 284 -50.58 -10.21 16.18
C LYS A 284 -49.63 -10.60 17.31
N ARG A 285 -50.13 -11.37 18.28
CA ARG A 285 -49.32 -11.82 19.43
C ARG A 285 -49.70 -13.21 19.91
N THR A 286 -48.75 -13.87 20.58
CA THR A 286 -48.98 -15.10 21.35
C THR A 286 -48.58 -14.89 22.80
N ALA A 287 -49.34 -15.46 23.73
CA ALA A 287 -49.05 -15.36 25.16
C ALA A 287 -47.84 -16.23 25.53
N LEU A 288 -47.00 -15.72 26.43
CA LEU A 288 -45.96 -16.44 27.12
C LEU A 288 -46.52 -17.04 28.42
N SER A 289 -45.99 -18.18 28.83
CA SER A 289 -46.36 -18.87 30.07
C SER A 289 -45.12 -19.56 30.65
N THR A 290 -45.09 -19.73 31.97
CA THR A 290 -44.06 -20.53 32.63
C THR A 290 -44.25 -22.01 32.30
N TRP A 291 -43.14 -22.74 32.15
CA TRP A 291 -43.11 -24.18 31.99
C TRP A 291 -42.88 -24.90 33.32
#